data_AF-A0AAD8MEC1-F1
#
_entry.id   AF-A0AAD8MEC1-F1
#
_cell.length_a   1.000
_cell.length_b   1.000
_cell.length_c   1.000
_cell.angle_alpha   90.00
_cell.angle_beta   90.00
_cell.angle_gamma   90.00
#
_symmetry.space_group_name_H-M   'P 1'
#
loop_
_entity.id
_entity.type
_entity.pdbx_description
1 polymer ?
#
loop_
_entity_poly.entity_id
_entity_poly.type
_entity_poly.pdbx_seq_one_letter_code
_entity_poly.pdbx_strand_id
1 'polypeptide(L)'
;MEVDQTQLAEPSKIVIMEEGQQADEEPDSNSLHTPLLKRNLTLSSSPLAMVGAKVSHIESLDYEINENDLFKQDWRSRSKVQVVQYIFLKWSLAFLVGLLTGVIAALINLAIENIAGYKLLAVANYIDKQSYLEGFIYFTALNFLLTLVGSALCVFFAPTAAGPGIPEIKAYLNGVDTPNMFGATTLMVKIVGSIAAVSAGLDLGKEGPLVHIGSCIASLLGQGGPDNHRIKWRWLRYFNNDRDRRDLITCGSSSGVCAAFRSPVGGVLFALEEVATWWRSALLWRTFFSTAVVVVVLRLSMEYCKTGSCGLFGQGGLILFDVSDVSLRYHVVDIIPVVVIGVIGGVLGSLYNHLLHKVLRLYNLINEKGKLHKLLLSLTVSLFTSACLYGLPFLASCTPCDPSLQEACPTTGRVGNFKQFNCPSGHYNDLATLLHTTNDDAVRNIFSTNTPSEFKYFSLIIFFALYCILGLFTFGIAVPSGLFLPIILMGSAYGRMLGIMMGDYTKIDQGLFAVLGAASLMAGSMKMTVSLCHIS
;
A
#
# COMPACT_ATOMS: atom_id res chain seq x y z
N MET A 1 89.94 -30.39 0.23
CA MET A 1 90.26 -31.41 -0.77
C MET A 1 89.23 -31.27 -1.88
N GLU A 2 89.39 -30.32 -2.81
CA GLU A 2 90.35 -30.36 -3.93
C GLU A 2 90.16 -31.63 -4.75
N VAL A 3 90.11 -31.66 -6.08
CA VAL A 3 90.35 -30.74 -7.21
C VAL A 3 89.80 -31.56 -8.40
N ASP A 4 88.84 -31.07 -9.17
CA ASP A 4 88.97 -30.37 -10.46
C ASP A 4 89.70 -31.14 -11.60
N GLN A 5 89.15 -30.92 -12.81
CA GLN A 5 89.73 -30.99 -14.17
C GLN A 5 89.32 -32.08 -15.20
N THR A 6 88.48 -31.60 -16.15
CA THR A 6 88.57 -31.65 -17.65
C THR A 6 88.42 -32.99 -18.39
N GLN A 7 87.78 -33.14 -19.57
CA GLN A 7 87.17 -32.24 -20.57
C GLN A 7 86.35 -33.07 -21.60
N LEU A 8 85.60 -32.38 -22.47
CA LEU A 8 85.03 -32.75 -23.79
C LEU A 8 83.64 -33.44 -23.89
N ALA A 9 82.61 -32.68 -24.32
CA ALA A 9 81.97 -32.77 -25.65
C ALA A 9 80.53 -32.15 -25.65
N GLU A 10 80.38 -31.07 -26.42
CA GLU A 10 79.18 -30.43 -27.04
C GLU A 10 77.75 -30.61 -26.51
N PRO A 11 77.01 -29.48 -26.33
CA PRO A 11 75.58 -29.40 -26.65
C PRO A 11 75.32 -28.46 -27.85
N SER A 12 74.42 -28.89 -28.72
CA SER A 12 74.08 -28.29 -30.01
C SER A 12 73.29 -26.97 -29.91
N LYS A 13 73.97 -25.90 -30.34
CA LYS A 13 73.53 -24.76 -31.18
C LYS A 13 72.28 -23.95 -30.81
N ILE A 14 72.57 -22.81 -30.19
CA ILE A 14 71.98 -21.50 -30.48
C ILE A 14 72.83 -20.85 -31.58
N VAL A 15 72.23 -20.24 -32.60
CA VAL A 15 72.88 -19.25 -33.49
C VAL A 15 71.93 -18.05 -33.65
N ILE A 16 72.52 -16.88 -33.41
CA ILE A 16 72.01 -15.50 -33.43
C ILE A 16 72.42 -14.84 -34.75
N MET A 17 71.64 -13.88 -35.26
CA MET A 17 72.08 -12.64 -35.94
C MET A 17 70.95 -11.60 -35.71
N GLU A 18 71.06 -10.57 -34.84
CA GLU A 18 71.74 -9.25 -34.99
C GLU A 18 71.60 -8.64 -36.41
N GLU A 19 71.27 -7.38 -36.66
CA GLU A 19 71.00 -6.16 -35.88
C GLU A 19 70.36 -5.16 -36.88
N GLY A 20 69.59 -4.16 -36.42
CA GLY A 20 69.07 -3.11 -37.28
C GLY A 20 68.20 -2.08 -36.55
N GLN A 21 68.85 -1.05 -36.00
CA GLN A 21 68.22 0.17 -35.46
C GLN A 21 67.34 0.88 -36.50
N GLN A 22 66.12 1.30 -36.12
CA GLN A 22 65.66 2.69 -36.32
C GLN A 22 64.25 2.94 -35.75
N ALA A 23 64.17 4.03 -34.98
CA ALA A 23 63.08 4.99 -34.81
C ALA A 23 61.76 4.55 -34.15
N ASP A 24 61.48 5.21 -33.02
CA ASP A 24 60.14 5.47 -32.48
C ASP A 24 59.24 6.12 -33.55
N GLU A 25 58.16 5.44 -33.94
CA GLU A 25 57.04 6.04 -34.65
C GLU A 25 55.73 5.66 -33.95
N GLU A 26 55.00 6.69 -33.50
CA GLU A 26 53.59 6.61 -33.08
C GLU A 26 52.73 6.03 -34.22
N PRO A 27 51.82 5.07 -33.97
CA PRO A 27 50.77 4.78 -34.93
C PRO A 27 49.53 5.60 -34.58
N ASP A 28 49.52 6.85 -35.02
CA ASP A 28 48.29 7.57 -35.32
C ASP A 28 47.70 6.95 -36.59
N SER A 29 46.84 5.93 -36.44
CA SER A 29 46.07 5.39 -37.56
C SER A 29 44.66 4.97 -37.13
N ASN A 30 43.74 5.94 -37.21
CA ASN A 30 42.32 5.81 -37.52
C ASN A 30 41.75 4.37 -37.59
N SER A 31 41.32 3.84 -36.45
CA SER A 31 40.55 2.58 -36.36
C SER A 31 39.04 2.81 -36.15
N LEU A 32 38.47 3.86 -36.77
CA LEU A 32 37.05 4.21 -36.61
C LEU A 32 36.10 3.54 -37.62
N HIS A 33 36.58 2.62 -38.47
CA HIS A 33 35.75 1.97 -39.50
C HIS A 33 35.63 0.45 -39.44
N THR A 34 36.10 -0.21 -38.38
CA THR A 34 35.88 -1.64 -38.17
C THR A 34 34.74 -1.89 -37.17
N PRO A 35 33.63 -2.54 -37.58
CA PRO A 35 32.62 -2.98 -36.63
C PRO A 35 33.23 -4.09 -35.76
N LEU A 36 33.53 -3.79 -34.49
CA LEU A 36 34.08 -4.74 -33.50
C LEU A 36 33.10 -5.86 -33.10
N LEU A 37 31.90 -5.90 -33.70
CA LEU A 37 30.91 -6.96 -33.50
C LEU A 37 30.75 -7.79 -34.77
N LYS A 38 31.64 -8.78 -34.92
CA LYS A 38 31.35 -9.94 -35.78
C LYS A 38 30.23 -10.72 -35.09
N ARG A 39 29.02 -10.63 -35.64
CA ARG A 39 27.81 -11.27 -35.10
C ARG A 39 27.91 -12.79 -35.24
N ASN A 40 28.59 -13.44 -34.31
CA ASN A 40 28.44 -14.88 -34.10
C ASN A 40 27.07 -15.11 -33.44
N LEU A 41 26.11 -15.54 -34.25
CA LEU A 41 24.86 -16.15 -33.81
C LEU A 41 25.18 -17.51 -33.18
N THR A 42 25.69 -17.51 -31.95
CA THR A 42 25.82 -18.65 -31.03
C THR A 42 26.46 -18.20 -29.73
N LEU A 43 25.83 -17.24 -29.04
CA LEU A 43 26.05 -17.02 -27.61
C LEU A 43 24.69 -17.13 -26.94
N SER A 44 24.24 -18.38 -26.80
CA SER A 44 23.57 -18.79 -25.58
C SER A 44 24.41 -18.25 -24.43
N SER A 45 23.80 -17.47 -23.55
CA SER A 45 24.38 -17.00 -22.31
C SER A 45 24.91 -18.19 -21.52
N SER A 46 26.18 -18.53 -21.73
CA SER A 46 26.89 -19.49 -20.91
C SER A 46 27.09 -18.81 -19.55
N PRO A 47 26.54 -19.34 -18.44
CA PRO A 47 26.81 -18.83 -17.11
C PRO A 47 28.20 -19.33 -16.72
N LEU A 48 29.23 -18.75 -17.30
CA LEU A 48 30.62 -19.11 -17.05
C LEU A 48 31.27 -18.09 -16.11
N ALA A 49 30.61 -17.83 -14.99
CA ALA A 49 31.17 -17.28 -13.75
C ALA A 49 30.08 -17.27 -12.67
N MET A 50 29.88 -18.41 -11.99
CA MET A 50 29.44 -18.52 -10.59
C MET A 50 29.17 -20.00 -10.26
N VAL A 51 30.18 -20.85 -10.42
CA VAL A 51 30.15 -22.19 -9.81
C VAL A 51 30.58 -22.01 -8.36
N GLY A 52 29.62 -22.06 -7.42
CA GLY A 52 29.88 -22.05 -5.98
C GLY A 52 29.25 -20.92 -5.18
N ALA A 53 28.69 -19.88 -5.82
CA ALA A 53 27.86 -18.90 -5.14
C ALA A 53 26.41 -19.42 -5.09
N LYS A 54 25.81 -19.46 -3.89
CA LYS A 54 24.35 -19.48 -3.79
C LYS A 54 23.88 -18.17 -4.40
N VAL A 55 23.54 -18.18 -5.69
CA VAL A 55 23.06 -16.98 -6.39
C VAL A 55 21.83 -16.49 -5.64
N SER A 56 21.98 -15.38 -4.92
CA SER A 56 20.84 -14.72 -4.29
C SER A 56 19.92 -14.28 -5.42
N HIS A 57 18.64 -14.64 -5.35
CA HIS A 57 17.63 -14.15 -6.29
C HIS A 57 17.35 -12.65 -6.15
N ILE A 58 18.04 -11.98 -5.23
CA ILE A 58 17.93 -10.55 -4.95
C ILE A 58 19.15 -9.86 -5.56
N GLU A 59 18.90 -8.94 -6.48
CA GLU A 59 19.92 -8.17 -7.20
C GLU A 59 19.86 -6.68 -6.81
N SER A 60 20.83 -5.88 -7.24
CA SER A 60 20.84 -4.44 -7.06
C SER A 60 20.44 -3.70 -8.34
N LEU A 61 19.74 -2.58 -8.21
CA LEU A 61 19.38 -1.71 -9.33
C LEU A 61 20.47 -0.66 -9.60
N ASP A 62 20.75 -0.43 -10.87
CA ASP A 62 21.74 0.56 -11.32
C ASP A 62 21.09 1.92 -11.53
N TYR A 63 20.90 2.68 -10.44
CA TYR A 63 20.31 4.02 -10.49
C TYR A 63 21.25 5.09 -11.02
N GLU A 64 22.56 4.86 -10.89
CA GLU A 64 23.57 5.73 -11.44
C GLU A 64 23.73 5.44 -12.93
N ILE A 65 23.63 6.48 -13.75
CA ILE A 65 23.85 6.33 -15.18
C ILE A 65 25.35 6.27 -15.38
N ASN A 66 25.85 5.18 -15.98
CA ASN A 66 27.24 5.09 -16.37
C ASN A 66 27.53 6.04 -17.53
N GLU A 67 28.23 7.15 -17.25
CA GLU A 67 28.59 8.19 -18.22
C GLU A 67 29.75 7.79 -19.13
N ASN A 68 29.60 6.66 -19.84
CA ASN A 68 30.56 6.20 -20.82
C ASN A 68 30.49 7.04 -22.11
N ASP A 69 31.50 6.88 -22.97
CA ASP A 69 31.58 7.63 -24.24
C ASP A 69 30.39 7.35 -25.16
N LEU A 70 29.84 6.13 -25.10
CA LEU A 70 28.62 5.76 -25.81
C LEU A 70 27.42 6.58 -25.37
N PHE A 71 27.21 6.74 -24.07
CA PHE A 71 26.13 7.56 -23.51
C PHE A 71 26.32 9.03 -23.89
N LYS A 72 27.55 9.55 -23.79
CA LYS A 72 27.88 10.93 -24.18
C LYS A 72 27.69 11.16 -25.68
N GLN A 73 28.00 10.18 -26.52
CA GLN A 73 27.80 10.25 -27.97
C GLN A 73 26.31 10.19 -28.33
N ASP A 74 25.55 9.26 -27.72
CA ASP A 74 24.09 9.19 -27.87
C ASP A 74 23.45 10.53 -27.47
N TRP A 75 23.82 11.07 -26.31
CA TRP A 75 23.30 12.35 -25.82
C TRP A 75 23.61 13.52 -26.76
N ARG A 76 24.84 13.61 -27.29
CA ARG A 76 25.24 14.64 -28.27
C ARG A 76 24.53 14.48 -29.62
N SER A 77 24.22 13.25 -30.02
CA SER A 77 23.54 12.97 -31.28
C SER A 77 22.05 13.27 -31.26
N ARG A 78 21.46 13.47 -30.06
CA ARG A 78 20.02 13.71 -29.91
C ARG A 78 19.63 15.08 -30.45
N SER A 79 18.64 15.10 -31.33
CA SER A 79 18.06 16.34 -31.82
C SER A 79 17.20 17.02 -30.74
N LYS A 80 17.03 18.35 -30.83
CA LYS A 80 16.11 19.09 -29.93
C LYS A 80 14.71 18.48 -29.92
N VAL A 81 14.24 17.98 -31.06
CA VAL A 81 12.93 17.30 -31.18
C VAL A 81 12.87 16.03 -30.34
N GLN A 82 13.92 15.20 -30.37
CA GLN A 82 13.97 13.97 -29.57
C GLN A 82 14.01 14.26 -28.07
N VAL A 83 14.71 15.32 -27.65
CA VAL A 83 14.73 15.75 -26.24
C VAL A 83 13.34 16.21 -25.79
N VAL A 84 12.66 17.03 -26.60
CA VAL A 84 11.28 17.48 -26.30
C VAL A 84 10.32 16.29 -26.26
N GLN A 85 10.41 15.36 -27.22
CA GLN A 85 9.61 14.13 -27.22
C GLN A 85 9.83 13.30 -25.95
N TYR A 86 11.08 13.15 -25.50
CA TYR A 86 11.42 12.44 -24.27
C TYR A 86 10.82 13.11 -23.02
N ILE A 87 10.88 14.44 -22.94
CA ILE A 87 10.25 15.19 -21.83
C ILE A 87 8.74 15.03 -21.88
N PHE A 88 8.11 15.24 -23.04
CA PHE A 88 6.66 15.08 -23.22
C PHE A 88 6.21 13.68 -22.77
N LEU A 89 6.98 12.66 -23.14
CA LEU A 89 6.67 11.27 -22.81
C LEU A 89 6.77 10.98 -21.31
N LYS A 90 7.69 11.62 -20.57
CA LYS A 90 7.74 11.54 -19.10
C LYS A 90 6.46 12.07 -18.47
N TRP A 91 5.95 13.19 -18.96
CA TRP A 91 4.71 13.80 -18.48
C TRP A 91 3.48 12.97 -18.87
N SER A 92 3.44 12.41 -20.08
CA SER A 92 2.34 11.54 -20.50
C SER A 92 2.30 10.23 -19.71
N LEU A 93 3.46 9.64 -19.39
CA LEU A 93 3.51 8.45 -18.53
C LEU A 93 3.07 8.77 -17.10
N ALA A 94 3.47 9.91 -16.54
CA ALA A 94 2.98 10.36 -15.24
C ALA A 94 1.45 10.59 -15.27
N PHE A 95 0.91 11.20 -16.32
CA PHE A 95 -0.54 11.34 -16.53
C PHE A 95 -1.24 9.98 -16.54
N LEU A 96 -0.75 9.02 -17.33
CA LEU A 96 -1.33 7.69 -17.45
C LEU A 96 -1.27 6.90 -16.14
N VAL A 97 -0.17 7.01 -15.39
CA VAL A 97 -0.06 6.41 -14.06
C VAL A 97 -1.13 6.96 -13.12
N GLY A 98 -1.28 8.28 -13.04
CA GLY A 98 -2.31 8.91 -12.22
C GLY A 98 -3.73 8.52 -12.65
N LEU A 99 -4.01 8.57 -13.95
CA LEU A 99 -5.31 8.20 -14.53
C LEU A 99 -5.70 6.76 -14.22
N LEU A 100 -4.83 5.80 -14.54
CA LEU A 100 -5.11 4.37 -14.35
C LEU A 100 -5.19 4.00 -12.86
N THR A 101 -4.33 4.58 -12.02
CA THR A 101 -4.38 4.34 -10.57
C THR A 101 -5.68 4.87 -9.98
N GLY A 102 -6.14 6.07 -10.39
CA GLY A 102 -7.41 6.64 -9.95
C GLY A 102 -8.62 5.81 -10.39
N VAL A 103 -8.65 5.35 -11.65
CA VAL A 103 -9.74 4.49 -12.16
C VAL A 103 -9.78 3.15 -11.41
N ILE A 104 -8.64 2.49 -11.25
CA ILE A 104 -8.58 1.19 -10.55
C ILE A 104 -8.97 1.35 -9.08
N ALA A 105 -8.52 2.41 -8.40
CA ALA A 105 -8.91 2.69 -7.03
C ALA A 105 -10.42 2.94 -6.89
N ALA A 106 -11.03 3.70 -7.81
CA ALA A 106 -12.48 3.92 -7.84
C ALA A 106 -13.25 2.60 -8.00
N LEU A 107 -12.80 1.73 -8.91
CA LEU A 107 -13.42 0.42 -9.15
C LEU A 107 -13.29 -0.52 -7.94
N ILE A 108 -12.11 -0.54 -7.28
CA ILE A 108 -11.90 -1.31 -6.05
C ILE A 108 -12.85 -0.82 -4.95
N ASN A 109 -12.94 0.50 -4.75
CA ASN A 109 -13.81 1.07 -3.73
C ASN A 109 -15.28 0.71 -4.00
N LEU A 110 -15.72 0.90 -5.24
CA LEU A 110 -17.08 0.60 -5.67
C LEU A 110 -17.44 -0.88 -5.50
N ALA A 111 -16.51 -1.78 -5.81
CA ALA A 111 -16.71 -3.22 -5.62
C ALA A 111 -16.83 -3.56 -4.12
N ILE A 112 -15.95 -2.99 -3.29
CA ILE A 112 -15.96 -3.23 -1.84
C ILE A 112 -17.26 -2.73 -1.20
N GLU A 113 -17.66 -1.48 -1.48
CA GLU A 113 -18.89 -0.86 -0.95
C GLU A 113 -20.12 -1.70 -1.29
N ASN A 114 -20.25 -2.13 -2.55
CA ASN A 114 -21.41 -2.93 -2.97
C ASN A 114 -21.40 -4.34 -2.36
N ILE A 115 -20.28 -5.07 -2.40
CA ILE A 115 -20.22 -6.44 -1.85
C ILE A 115 -20.44 -6.42 -0.33
N ALA A 116 -19.77 -5.51 0.39
CA ALA A 116 -19.93 -5.39 1.83
C ALA A 116 -21.34 -4.89 2.21
N GLY A 117 -21.88 -3.93 1.46
CA GLY A 117 -23.22 -3.39 1.68
C GLY A 117 -24.33 -4.43 1.51
N TYR A 118 -24.32 -5.21 0.42
CA TYR A 118 -25.29 -6.29 0.22
C TYR A 118 -25.17 -7.38 1.29
N LYS A 119 -23.95 -7.75 1.69
CA LYS A 119 -23.70 -8.69 2.78
C LYS A 119 -24.34 -8.21 4.09
N LEU A 120 -24.05 -6.96 4.49
CA LEU A 120 -24.55 -6.38 5.74
C LEU A 120 -26.07 -6.17 5.70
N LEU A 121 -26.64 -5.82 4.54
CA LEU A 121 -28.08 -5.70 4.36
C LEU A 121 -28.80 -7.04 4.56
N ALA A 122 -28.25 -8.13 3.99
CA ALA A 122 -28.81 -9.45 4.18
C ALA A 122 -28.77 -9.87 5.66
N VAL A 123 -27.67 -9.58 6.36
CA VAL A 123 -27.55 -9.83 7.81
C VAL A 123 -28.59 -9.03 8.60
N ALA A 124 -28.79 -7.75 8.28
CA ALA A 124 -29.83 -6.93 8.91
C ALA A 124 -31.23 -7.55 8.73
N ASN A 125 -31.57 -8.04 7.53
CA ASN A 125 -32.84 -8.70 7.27
C ASN A 125 -33.04 -9.99 8.10
N TYR A 126 -31.98 -10.75 8.38
CA TYR A 126 -32.07 -11.94 9.25
C TYR A 126 -32.28 -11.55 10.72
N ILE A 127 -31.66 -10.46 11.16
CA ILE A 127 -31.82 -9.93 12.52
C ILE A 127 -33.23 -9.40 12.73
N ASP A 128 -33.79 -8.69 11.74
CA ASP A 128 -35.17 -8.18 11.79
C ASP A 128 -36.20 -9.32 11.87
N LYS A 129 -35.91 -10.47 11.25
CA LYS A 129 -36.72 -11.71 11.35
C LYS A 129 -36.46 -12.51 12.64
N GLN A 130 -35.69 -11.98 13.59
CA GLN A 130 -35.29 -12.65 14.83
C GLN A 130 -34.58 -14.01 14.63
N SER A 131 -34.00 -14.24 13.44
CA SER A 131 -33.32 -15.48 13.07
C SER A 131 -31.81 -15.34 13.24
N TYR A 132 -31.37 -15.13 14.48
CA TYR A 132 -29.98 -14.78 14.80
C TYR A 132 -28.95 -15.85 14.38
N LEU A 133 -29.28 -17.14 14.58
CA LEU A 133 -28.36 -18.23 14.21
C LEU A 133 -28.15 -18.31 12.70
N GLU A 134 -29.21 -18.16 11.91
CA GLU A 134 -29.13 -18.14 10.45
C GLU A 134 -28.34 -16.92 9.96
N GLY A 135 -28.57 -15.74 10.57
CA GLY A 135 -27.80 -14.53 10.28
C GLY A 135 -26.31 -14.71 10.57
N PHE A 136 -25.96 -15.36 11.69
CA PHE A 136 -24.58 -15.66 12.05
C PHE A 136 -23.90 -16.62 11.06
N ILE A 137 -24.58 -17.72 10.70
CA ILE A 137 -24.09 -18.70 9.73
C ILE A 137 -23.88 -18.03 8.37
N TYR A 138 -24.84 -17.24 7.91
CA TYR A 138 -24.75 -16.51 6.65
C TYR A 138 -23.57 -15.52 6.64
N PHE A 139 -23.44 -14.70 7.68
CA PHE A 139 -22.33 -13.74 7.81
C PHE A 139 -20.97 -14.43 7.80
N THR A 140 -20.82 -15.46 8.63
CA THR A 140 -19.56 -16.20 8.77
C THR A 140 -19.22 -16.98 7.50
N ALA A 141 -20.20 -17.62 6.86
CA ALA A 141 -19.98 -18.37 5.62
C ALA A 141 -19.52 -17.47 4.46
N LEU A 142 -20.11 -16.27 4.32
CA LEU A 142 -19.68 -15.32 3.30
C LEU A 142 -18.29 -14.75 3.58
N ASN A 143 -17.99 -14.37 4.82
CA ASN A 143 -16.66 -13.88 5.19
C ASN A 143 -15.59 -14.96 4.96
N PHE A 144 -15.91 -16.22 5.30
CA PHE A 144 -15.04 -17.37 5.06
C PHE A 144 -14.80 -17.58 3.57
N LEU A 145 -15.83 -17.56 2.74
CA LEU A 145 -15.72 -17.76 1.28
C LEU A 145 -14.89 -16.65 0.63
N LEU A 146 -15.16 -15.38 0.98
CA LEU A 146 -14.41 -14.24 0.45
C LEU A 146 -12.93 -14.32 0.87
N THR A 147 -12.66 -14.66 2.14
CA THR A 147 -11.28 -14.84 2.63
C THR A 147 -10.58 -16.01 1.93
N LEU A 148 -11.30 -17.11 1.69
CA LEU A 148 -10.77 -18.27 0.97
C LEU A 148 -10.33 -17.87 -0.45
N VAL A 149 -11.17 -17.14 -1.18
CA VAL A 149 -10.83 -16.65 -2.53
C VAL A 149 -9.61 -15.74 -2.49
N GLY A 150 -9.59 -14.73 -1.60
CA GLY A 150 -8.47 -13.80 -1.49
C GLY A 150 -7.16 -14.48 -1.10
N SER A 151 -7.22 -15.44 -0.17
CA SER A 151 -6.03 -16.16 0.30
C SER A 151 -5.53 -17.20 -0.69
N ALA A 152 -6.43 -17.93 -1.36
CA ALA A 152 -6.06 -18.91 -2.37
C ALA A 152 -5.34 -18.23 -3.56
N LEU A 153 -5.82 -17.07 -4.01
CA LEU A 153 -5.17 -16.29 -5.06
C LEU A 153 -3.73 -15.91 -4.68
N CYS A 154 -3.51 -15.46 -3.44
CA CYS A 154 -2.17 -15.12 -2.96
C CYS A 154 -1.27 -16.36 -2.81
N VAL A 155 -1.75 -17.42 -2.16
CA VAL A 155 -0.91 -18.58 -1.84
C VAL A 155 -0.54 -19.41 -3.08
N PHE A 156 -1.46 -19.56 -4.04
CA PHE A 156 -1.25 -20.43 -5.19
C PHE A 156 -0.76 -19.71 -6.45
N PHE A 157 -1.17 -18.45 -6.69
CA PHE A 157 -0.83 -17.75 -7.93
C PHE A 157 0.29 -16.71 -7.75
N ALA A 158 0.19 -15.82 -6.75
CA ALA A 158 1.18 -14.76 -6.53
C ALA A 158 1.47 -14.54 -5.03
N PRO A 159 2.41 -15.30 -4.44
CA PRO A 159 2.73 -15.18 -3.01
C PRO A 159 3.34 -13.82 -2.64
N THR A 160 3.95 -13.14 -3.62
CA THR A 160 4.47 -11.77 -3.50
C THR A 160 3.38 -10.70 -3.37
N ALA A 161 2.11 -11.06 -3.62
CA ALA A 161 0.97 -10.14 -3.45
C ALA A 161 0.46 -10.05 -2.01
N ALA A 162 0.85 -10.97 -1.13
CA ALA A 162 0.43 -10.97 0.27
C ALA A 162 0.95 -9.74 1.03
N GLY A 163 0.17 -9.24 2.00
CA GLY A 163 0.54 -8.05 2.77
C GLY A 163 0.37 -6.72 2.00
N PRO A 164 0.92 -5.62 2.53
CA PRO A 164 0.66 -4.27 2.02
C PRO A 164 1.39 -3.97 0.72
N GLY A 165 2.65 -4.39 0.57
CA GLY A 165 3.48 -4.04 -0.59
C GLY A 165 4.37 -2.80 -0.40
N ILE A 166 4.20 -2.04 0.69
CA ILE A 166 5.00 -0.84 0.97
C ILE A 166 6.46 -1.18 1.29
N PRO A 167 6.77 -2.18 2.14
CA PRO A 167 8.15 -2.61 2.38
C PRO A 167 8.88 -3.01 1.10
N GLU A 168 8.18 -3.66 0.18
CA GLU A 168 8.69 -4.10 -1.11
C GLU A 168 9.03 -2.90 -2.02
N ILE A 169 8.16 -1.89 -2.09
CA ILE A 169 8.44 -0.65 -2.83
C ILE A 169 9.61 0.09 -2.18
N LYS A 170 9.68 0.15 -0.85
CA LYS A 170 10.78 0.78 -0.11
C LYS A 170 12.10 0.08 -0.38
N ALA A 171 12.12 -1.26 -0.37
CA ALA A 171 13.29 -2.05 -0.75
C ALA A 171 13.70 -1.76 -2.20
N TYR A 172 12.73 -1.70 -3.11
CA TYR A 172 12.98 -1.39 -4.50
C TYR A 172 13.58 0.00 -4.67
N LEU A 173 12.97 1.07 -4.14
CA LEU A 173 13.50 2.44 -4.25
C LEU A 173 14.85 2.64 -3.52
N ASN A 174 15.23 1.72 -2.64
CA ASN A 174 16.56 1.64 -2.03
C ASN A 174 17.58 0.87 -2.88
N GLY A 175 17.19 0.36 -4.04
CA GLY A 175 18.06 -0.31 -5.00
C GLY A 175 18.01 -1.82 -4.95
N VAL A 176 17.02 -2.45 -4.27
CA VAL A 176 16.89 -3.91 -4.20
C VAL A 176 15.90 -4.41 -5.25
N ASP A 177 16.36 -5.16 -6.25
CA ASP A 177 15.48 -5.80 -7.22
C ASP A 177 15.11 -7.21 -6.78
N THR A 178 13.80 -7.51 -6.82
CA THR A 178 13.28 -8.85 -6.54
C THR A 178 12.41 -9.31 -7.72
N PRO A 179 12.54 -10.58 -8.15
CA PRO A 179 11.90 -11.06 -9.35
C PRO A 179 10.37 -11.01 -9.23
N ASN A 180 9.71 -10.54 -10.29
CA ASN A 180 8.25 -10.49 -10.41
C ASN A 180 7.51 -9.68 -9.32
N MET A 181 8.20 -8.78 -8.62
CA MET A 181 7.60 -7.96 -7.58
C MET A 181 6.47 -7.07 -8.13
N PHE A 182 6.70 -6.40 -9.27
CA PHE A 182 5.71 -5.56 -9.97
C PHE A 182 5.04 -6.26 -11.17
N GLY A 183 4.93 -7.59 -11.14
CA GLY A 183 4.36 -8.37 -12.24
C GLY A 183 2.86 -8.11 -12.45
N ALA A 184 2.38 -8.33 -13.69
CA ALA A 184 0.95 -8.19 -14.01
C ALA A 184 0.07 -9.21 -13.25
N THR A 185 0.59 -10.41 -12.98
CA THR A 185 -0.08 -11.41 -12.14
C THR A 185 -0.23 -10.92 -10.70
N THR A 186 0.84 -10.34 -10.13
CA THR A 186 0.83 -9.72 -8.80
C THR A 186 -0.19 -8.59 -8.72
N LEU A 187 -0.26 -7.73 -9.74
CA LEU A 187 -1.26 -6.66 -9.83
C LEU A 187 -2.69 -7.22 -9.79
N MET A 188 -3.02 -8.19 -10.65
CA MET A 188 -4.37 -8.77 -10.72
C MET A 188 -4.76 -9.48 -9.41
N VAL A 189 -3.86 -10.29 -8.84
CA VAL A 189 -4.09 -10.97 -7.57
C VAL A 189 -4.27 -9.96 -6.44
N LYS A 190 -3.49 -8.87 -6.41
CA LYS A 190 -3.60 -7.85 -5.37
C LYS A 190 -4.92 -7.06 -5.47
N ILE A 191 -5.40 -6.73 -6.67
CA ILE A 191 -6.71 -6.10 -6.88
C ILE A 191 -7.82 -7.01 -6.36
N VAL A 192 -7.97 -8.22 -6.92
CA VAL A 192 -9.07 -9.15 -6.56
C VAL A 192 -8.97 -9.59 -5.10
N GLY A 193 -7.76 -9.88 -4.63
CA GLY A 193 -7.49 -10.27 -3.25
C GLY A 193 -7.83 -9.15 -2.26
N SER A 194 -7.51 -7.89 -2.55
CA SER A 194 -7.88 -6.76 -1.69
C SER A 194 -9.40 -6.55 -1.62
N ILE A 195 -10.12 -6.68 -2.74
CA ILE A 195 -11.58 -6.59 -2.77
C ILE A 195 -12.17 -7.68 -1.88
N ALA A 196 -11.75 -8.94 -2.08
CA ALA A 196 -12.25 -10.06 -1.30
C ALA A 196 -11.92 -9.93 0.20
N ALA A 197 -10.71 -9.51 0.55
CA ALA A 197 -10.25 -9.35 1.94
C ALA A 197 -11.05 -8.30 2.71
N VAL A 198 -11.20 -7.11 2.11
CA VAL A 198 -11.88 -5.98 2.76
C VAL A 198 -13.38 -6.22 2.78
N SER A 199 -13.97 -6.77 1.71
CA SER A 199 -15.38 -7.16 1.69
C SER A 199 -15.71 -8.30 2.66
N ALA A 200 -14.75 -9.15 3.02
CA ALA A 200 -14.90 -10.16 4.07
C ALA A 200 -15.04 -9.56 5.47
N GLY A 201 -14.82 -8.25 5.66
CA GLY A 201 -14.86 -7.62 6.98
C GLY A 201 -13.69 -8.02 7.88
N LEU A 202 -12.59 -8.46 7.29
CA LEU A 202 -11.33 -8.60 8.02
C LEU A 202 -10.84 -7.21 8.46
N ASP A 203 -10.19 -7.14 9.61
CA ASP A 203 -9.64 -5.89 10.13
C ASP A 203 -8.37 -5.49 9.37
N LEU A 204 -8.57 -5.03 8.13
CA LEU A 204 -7.55 -4.70 7.14
C LEU A 204 -8.00 -3.48 6.32
N GLY A 205 -7.04 -2.68 5.86
CA GLY A 205 -7.29 -1.59 4.91
C GLY A 205 -6.89 -1.92 3.47
N LYS A 206 -7.62 -1.37 2.49
CA LYS A 206 -7.22 -1.37 1.06
C LYS A 206 -6.06 -0.42 0.76
N GLU A 207 -5.81 0.53 1.66
CA GLU A 207 -4.90 1.66 1.43
C GLU A 207 -3.45 1.24 1.17
N GLY A 208 -2.93 0.26 1.92
CA GLY A 208 -1.59 -0.29 1.68
C GLY A 208 -1.46 -0.95 0.30
N PRO A 209 -2.31 -1.94 -0.03
CA PRO A 209 -2.34 -2.55 -1.36
C PRO A 209 -2.47 -1.55 -2.52
N LEU A 210 -3.21 -0.45 -2.37
CA LEU A 210 -3.34 0.59 -3.40
C LEU A 210 -2.00 1.26 -3.76
N VAL A 211 -1.12 1.49 -2.79
CA VAL A 211 0.25 2.01 -3.03
C VAL A 211 1.05 1.09 -3.94
N HIS A 212 0.95 -0.22 -3.70
CA HIS A 212 1.63 -1.22 -4.51
C HIS A 212 0.97 -1.40 -5.89
N ILE A 213 -0.36 -1.35 -5.97
CA ILE A 213 -1.09 -1.36 -7.24
C ILE A 213 -0.64 -0.19 -8.14
N GLY A 214 -0.53 1.02 -7.60
CA GLY A 214 -0.02 2.19 -8.33
C GLY A 214 1.42 1.99 -8.83
N SER A 215 2.27 1.37 -8.02
CA SER A 215 3.66 1.04 -8.37
C SER A 215 3.74 -0.03 -9.47
N CYS A 216 2.88 -1.06 -9.43
CA CYS A 216 2.76 -2.07 -10.47
C CYS A 216 2.31 -1.46 -11.80
N ILE A 217 1.30 -0.57 -11.78
CA ILE A 217 0.83 0.16 -12.97
C ILE A 217 1.99 0.97 -13.57
N ALA A 218 2.71 1.72 -12.74
CA ALA A 218 3.89 2.47 -13.15
C ALA A 218 4.97 1.58 -13.79
N SER A 219 5.32 0.45 -13.16
CA SER A 219 6.32 -0.48 -13.70
C SER A 219 5.87 -1.09 -15.04
N LEU A 220 4.61 -1.51 -15.16
CA LEU A 220 4.08 -2.11 -16.39
C LEU A 220 3.99 -1.10 -17.53
N LEU A 221 3.58 0.15 -17.24
CA LEU A 221 3.58 1.23 -18.22
C LEU A 221 5.00 1.58 -18.67
N GLY A 222 5.97 1.63 -17.76
CA GLY A 222 7.37 1.93 -18.08
C GLY A 222 8.04 0.85 -18.95
N GLN A 223 7.68 -0.42 -18.76
CA GLN A 223 8.24 -1.55 -19.52
C GLN A 223 7.50 -1.82 -20.84
N GLY A 224 6.32 -1.22 -21.04
CA GLY A 224 5.49 -1.45 -22.22
C GLY A 224 4.65 -2.72 -22.15
N GLY A 225 4.30 -3.18 -20.95
CA GLY A 225 3.42 -4.33 -20.72
C GLY A 225 4.06 -5.49 -19.95
N PRO A 226 3.32 -6.61 -19.77
CA PRO A 226 3.79 -7.79 -19.08
C PRO A 226 4.95 -8.47 -19.81
N ASP A 227 5.81 -9.21 -19.10
CA ASP A 227 6.99 -9.89 -19.68
C ASP A 227 6.69 -10.74 -20.92
N ASN A 228 5.56 -11.46 -20.89
CA ASN A 228 5.14 -12.33 -22.00
C ASN A 228 4.57 -11.56 -23.20
N HIS A 229 4.12 -10.31 -22.99
CA HIS A 229 3.46 -9.48 -24.00
C HIS A 229 4.06 -8.06 -24.01
N ARG A 230 5.38 -7.94 -23.88
CA ARG A 230 6.06 -6.64 -23.89
C ARG A 230 5.89 -6.00 -25.25
N ILE A 231 5.17 -4.88 -25.30
CA ILE A 231 4.99 -4.14 -26.53
C ILE A 231 6.26 -3.33 -26.79
N LYS A 232 7.07 -3.80 -27.73
CA LYS A 232 8.37 -3.21 -28.08
C LYS A 232 8.21 -1.95 -28.96
N TRP A 233 7.47 -0.96 -28.50
CA TRP A 233 7.44 0.33 -29.18
C TRP A 233 8.83 0.99 -29.12
N ARG A 234 9.28 1.56 -30.24
CA ARG A 234 10.61 2.20 -30.35
C ARG A 234 10.85 3.29 -29.30
N TRP A 235 9.80 4.00 -28.89
CA TRP A 235 9.90 5.11 -27.93
C TRP A 235 9.99 4.67 -26.47
N LEU A 236 9.39 3.52 -26.11
CA LEU A 236 9.48 2.93 -24.77
C LEU A 236 10.88 2.41 -24.44
N ARG A 237 11.70 2.13 -25.46
CA ARG A 237 13.10 1.72 -25.28
C ARG A 237 13.92 2.75 -24.49
N TYR A 238 13.60 4.04 -24.61
CA TYR A 238 14.28 5.11 -23.87
C TYR A 238 13.99 5.11 -22.37
N PHE A 239 12.91 4.45 -21.94
CA PHE A 239 12.50 4.33 -20.54
C PHE A 239 12.95 3.02 -19.89
N ASN A 240 13.62 2.15 -20.65
CA ASN A 240 14.17 0.89 -20.16
C ASN A 240 15.49 1.12 -19.42
N ASN A 241 15.48 2.06 -18.48
CA ASN A 241 16.57 2.45 -17.60
C ASN A 241 16.05 2.47 -16.16
N ASP A 242 16.81 1.92 -15.22
CA ASP A 242 16.35 1.75 -13.83
C ASP A 242 16.08 3.09 -13.14
N ARG A 243 16.80 4.14 -13.52
CA ARG A 243 16.55 5.49 -13.00
C ARG A 243 15.20 6.07 -13.41
N ASP A 244 14.81 5.97 -14.68
CA ASP A 244 13.50 6.48 -15.12
C ASP A 244 12.36 5.58 -14.61
N ARG A 245 12.62 4.28 -14.50
CA ARG A 245 11.69 3.32 -13.89
C ARG A 245 11.46 3.64 -12.40
N ARG A 246 12.52 3.97 -11.65
CA ARG A 246 12.45 4.44 -10.26
C ARG A 246 11.60 5.70 -10.13
N ASP A 247 11.84 6.71 -10.97
CA ASP A 247 11.05 7.94 -11.02
C ASP A 247 9.56 7.64 -11.26
N LEU A 248 9.25 6.75 -12.21
CA LEU A 248 7.87 6.40 -12.56
C LEU A 248 7.17 5.61 -11.45
N ILE A 249 7.87 4.64 -10.83
CA ILE A 249 7.37 3.88 -9.68
C ILE A 249 7.10 4.80 -8.50
N THR A 250 7.94 5.82 -8.28
CA THR A 250 7.71 6.86 -7.26
C THR A 250 6.44 7.66 -7.53
N CYS A 251 6.15 8.00 -8.80
CA CYS A 251 4.86 8.56 -9.19
C CYS A 251 3.70 7.59 -8.90
N GLY A 252 3.88 6.29 -9.20
CA GLY A 252 2.89 5.25 -8.95
C GLY A 252 2.57 5.04 -7.47
N SER A 253 3.58 4.94 -6.62
CA SER A 253 3.41 4.82 -5.17
C SER A 253 2.71 6.05 -4.59
N SER A 254 3.14 7.25 -4.99
CA SER A 254 2.53 8.51 -4.58
C SER A 254 1.06 8.63 -5.03
N SER A 255 0.77 8.25 -6.27
CA SER A 255 -0.60 8.19 -6.81
C SER A 255 -1.47 7.17 -6.08
N GLY A 256 -0.93 6.03 -5.65
CA GLY A 256 -1.65 5.03 -4.86
C GLY A 256 -2.01 5.54 -3.46
N VAL A 257 -1.08 6.23 -2.79
CA VAL A 257 -1.35 6.89 -1.48
C VAL A 257 -2.37 8.02 -1.64
N CYS A 258 -2.24 8.83 -2.69
CA CYS A 258 -3.23 9.84 -3.00
C CYS A 258 -4.60 9.23 -3.30
N ALA A 259 -4.66 8.07 -3.96
CA ALA A 259 -5.91 7.39 -4.23
C ALA A 259 -6.56 6.86 -2.94
N ALA A 260 -5.73 6.43 -2.00
CA ALA A 260 -6.14 5.93 -0.70
C ALA A 260 -6.76 7.01 0.20
N PHE A 261 -6.03 8.12 0.38
CA PHE A 261 -6.38 9.16 1.36
C PHE A 261 -6.96 10.43 0.73
N ARG A 262 -7.09 10.48 -0.60
CA ARG A 262 -7.58 11.64 -1.35
C ARG A 262 -6.80 12.96 -1.12
N SER A 263 -5.57 12.87 -0.63
CA SER A 263 -4.67 14.02 -0.41
C SER A 263 -3.52 13.98 -1.43
N PRO A 264 -3.50 14.89 -2.43
CA PRO A 264 -2.44 14.88 -3.44
C PRO A 264 -1.10 15.28 -2.83
N VAL A 265 -1.09 16.30 -1.97
CA VAL A 265 0.12 16.75 -1.26
C VAL A 265 0.57 15.67 -0.26
N GLY A 266 -0.36 15.06 0.48
CA GLY A 266 -0.08 13.96 1.39
C GLY A 266 0.59 12.77 0.69
N GLY A 267 0.12 12.40 -0.50
CA GLY A 267 0.72 11.34 -1.32
C GLY A 267 2.14 11.65 -1.78
N VAL A 268 2.45 12.90 -2.13
CA VAL A 268 3.82 13.31 -2.51
C VAL A 268 4.74 13.32 -1.29
N LEU A 269 4.28 13.87 -0.17
CA LEU A 269 5.04 13.91 1.08
C LEU A 269 5.29 12.50 1.62
N PHE A 270 4.31 11.58 1.50
CA PHE A 270 4.52 10.18 1.85
C PHE A 270 5.64 9.55 1.04
N ALA A 271 5.65 9.77 -0.28
CA ALA A 271 6.70 9.24 -1.14
C ALA A 271 8.09 9.83 -0.77
N LEU A 272 8.13 11.10 -0.39
CA LEU A 272 9.35 11.79 0.08
C LEU A 272 9.86 11.29 1.43
N GLU A 273 8.95 11.04 2.38
CA GLU A 273 9.29 10.68 3.75
C GLU A 273 9.58 9.18 3.89
N GLU A 274 8.71 8.33 3.33
CA GLU A 274 8.72 6.90 3.62
C GLU A 274 9.35 6.02 2.56
N VAL A 275 9.33 6.46 1.30
CA VAL A 275 9.64 5.57 0.16
C VAL A 275 10.95 5.96 -0.52
N ALA A 276 11.21 7.25 -0.73
CA ALA A 276 12.38 7.73 -1.48
C ALA A 276 13.51 8.23 -0.57
N THR A 277 14.71 7.69 -0.74
CA THR A 277 15.94 8.18 -0.09
C THR A 277 16.54 9.41 -0.76
N TRP A 278 16.26 9.62 -2.04
CA TRP A 278 16.86 10.69 -2.83
C TRP A 278 15.86 11.25 -3.84
N TRP A 279 15.83 12.58 -3.99
CA TRP A 279 14.79 13.28 -4.75
C TRP A 279 15.33 14.37 -5.69
N ARG A 280 14.74 14.48 -6.89
CA ARG A 280 15.00 15.58 -7.85
C ARG A 280 13.83 16.54 -7.88
N SER A 281 14.08 17.85 -8.00
CA SER A 281 13.01 18.86 -8.10
C SER A 281 12.05 18.62 -9.27
N ALA A 282 12.54 18.10 -10.40
CA ALA A 282 11.69 17.76 -11.55
C ALA A 282 10.82 16.50 -11.32
N LEU A 283 11.19 15.62 -10.38
CA LEU A 283 10.35 14.50 -9.97
C LEU A 283 9.15 15.00 -9.14
N LEU A 284 9.38 15.98 -8.26
CA LEU A 284 8.33 16.62 -7.43
C LEU A 284 7.13 17.06 -8.25
N TRP A 285 7.38 17.80 -9.32
CA TRP A 285 6.29 18.33 -10.15
C TRP A 285 5.55 17.22 -10.91
N ARG A 286 6.25 16.18 -11.35
CA ARG A 286 5.63 15.03 -12.03
C ARG A 286 4.79 14.18 -11.07
N THR A 287 5.28 13.94 -9.86
CA THR A 287 4.54 13.19 -8.83
C THR A 287 3.32 13.97 -8.40
N PHE A 288 3.45 15.28 -8.13
CA PHE A 288 2.32 16.16 -7.79
C PHE A 288 1.26 16.15 -8.90
N PHE A 289 1.68 16.32 -10.16
CA PHE A 289 0.75 16.25 -11.30
C PHE A 289 0.03 14.89 -11.39
N SER A 290 0.74 13.77 -11.22
CA SER A 290 0.16 12.43 -11.20
C SER A 290 -0.89 12.27 -10.09
N THR A 291 -0.60 12.76 -8.87
CA THR A 291 -1.54 12.74 -7.75
C THR A 291 -2.75 13.66 -7.97
N ALA A 292 -2.57 14.83 -8.57
CA ALA A 292 -3.67 15.73 -8.91
C ALA A 292 -4.65 15.08 -9.89
N VAL A 293 -4.14 14.35 -10.89
CA VAL A 293 -4.96 13.59 -11.84
C VAL A 293 -5.79 12.52 -11.10
N VAL A 294 -5.21 11.81 -10.14
CA VAL A 294 -5.94 10.83 -9.30
C VAL A 294 -7.12 11.49 -8.60
N VAL A 295 -6.93 12.65 -7.96
CA VAL A 295 -8.01 13.36 -7.26
C VAL A 295 -9.14 13.75 -8.21
N VAL A 296 -8.80 14.25 -9.41
CA VAL A 296 -9.80 14.62 -10.43
C VAL A 296 -10.60 13.39 -10.85
N VAL A 297 -9.94 12.26 -11.16
CA VAL A 297 -10.61 11.01 -11.55
C VAL A 297 -11.55 10.52 -10.45
N LEU A 298 -11.08 10.51 -9.20
CA LEU A 298 -11.89 10.08 -8.06
C LEU A 298 -13.09 11.01 -7.82
N ARG A 299 -12.91 12.33 -7.93
CA ARG A 299 -14.01 13.31 -7.78
C ARG A 299 -15.05 13.12 -8.88
N LEU A 300 -14.62 12.92 -10.13
CA LEU A 300 -15.51 12.63 -11.25
C LEU A 300 -16.27 11.30 -11.06
N SER A 301 -15.60 10.25 -10.59
CA SER A 301 -16.27 8.97 -10.33
C SER A 301 -17.31 9.08 -9.21
N MET A 302 -17.01 9.82 -8.14
CA MET A 302 -17.98 10.08 -7.06
C MET A 302 -19.20 10.86 -7.55
N GLU A 303 -19.00 11.93 -8.32
CA GLU A 303 -20.10 12.73 -8.85
C GLU A 303 -20.98 11.90 -9.80
N TYR A 304 -20.36 11.07 -10.63
CA TYR A 304 -21.08 10.10 -11.45
C TYR A 304 -21.91 9.13 -10.59
N CYS A 305 -21.37 8.63 -9.49
CA CYS A 305 -22.08 7.70 -8.62
C CYS A 305 -23.26 8.32 -7.86
N LYS A 306 -23.23 9.62 -7.55
CA LYS A 306 -24.37 10.34 -6.96
C LYS A 306 -25.62 10.34 -7.85
N THR A 307 -25.48 10.12 -9.16
CA THR A 307 -26.61 9.98 -10.08
C THR A 307 -27.44 8.71 -9.84
N GLY A 308 -27.02 7.81 -8.93
CA GLY A 308 -27.72 6.58 -8.58
C GLY A 308 -27.34 5.37 -9.43
N SER A 309 -26.41 5.52 -10.37
CA SER A 309 -26.02 4.46 -11.32
C SER A 309 -24.99 3.46 -10.79
N CYS A 310 -24.41 3.70 -9.60
CA CYS A 310 -23.29 2.93 -9.03
C CYS A 310 -23.71 1.83 -8.03
N GLY A 311 -25.00 1.52 -7.92
CA GLY A 311 -25.52 0.52 -6.98
C GLY A 311 -26.04 1.13 -5.67
N LEU A 312 -26.64 0.28 -4.82
CA LEU A 312 -27.39 0.73 -3.63
C LEU A 312 -26.50 1.32 -2.54
N PHE A 313 -25.24 0.85 -2.43
CA PHE A 313 -24.27 1.27 -1.42
C PHE A 313 -23.06 2.00 -2.02
N GLY A 314 -22.97 2.09 -3.34
CA GLY A 314 -21.88 2.71 -4.08
C GLY A 314 -21.99 4.24 -4.14
N GLN A 315 -21.78 4.94 -3.02
CA GLN A 315 -21.65 6.41 -3.03
C GLN A 315 -20.22 6.86 -3.38
N GLY A 316 -19.28 5.91 -3.49
CA GLY A 316 -17.89 6.18 -3.89
C GLY A 316 -17.08 6.89 -2.80
N GLY A 317 -17.53 6.79 -1.56
CA GLY A 317 -16.93 7.49 -0.45
C GLY A 317 -15.63 6.82 -0.03
N LEU A 318 -14.49 7.33 -0.51
CA LEU A 318 -13.18 7.11 0.13
C LEU A 318 -13.08 7.84 1.46
N ILE A 319 -12.15 7.46 2.34
CA ILE A 319 -11.87 8.15 3.61
C ILE A 319 -11.74 9.66 3.31
N LEU A 320 -12.75 10.43 3.74
CA LEU A 320 -12.76 11.88 3.63
C LEU A 320 -12.93 12.38 5.06
N PHE A 321 -11.87 12.99 5.58
CA PHE A 321 -11.91 13.78 6.79
C PHE A 321 -12.60 15.10 6.43
N ASP A 322 -13.93 15.15 6.53
CA ASP A 322 -14.67 16.39 6.33
C ASP A 322 -14.95 17.02 7.69
N VAL A 323 -14.07 17.92 8.14
CA VAL A 323 -14.23 18.71 9.38
C VAL A 323 -14.48 20.19 9.01
N SER A 324 -14.92 20.46 7.78
CA SER A 324 -14.87 21.79 7.16
C SER A 324 -15.79 22.84 7.81
N ASP A 325 -16.80 22.43 8.58
CA ASP A 325 -17.85 23.32 9.10
C ASP A 325 -17.74 23.67 10.59
N VAL A 326 -16.68 23.27 11.28
CA VAL A 326 -16.52 23.62 12.71
C VAL A 326 -15.53 24.77 12.89
N SER A 327 -16.05 25.94 13.28
CA SER A 327 -15.23 27.08 13.72
C SER A 327 -14.58 26.79 15.09
N LEU A 328 -13.55 25.95 15.08
CA LEU A 328 -12.84 25.53 16.28
C LEU A 328 -11.97 26.69 16.79
N ARG A 329 -12.39 27.29 17.91
CA ARG A 329 -11.56 28.22 18.67
C ARG A 329 -10.73 27.42 19.65
N TYR A 330 -9.47 27.19 19.31
CA TYR A 330 -8.51 26.54 20.19
C TYR A 330 -7.98 27.54 21.22
N HIS A 331 -7.97 27.14 22.48
CA HIS A 331 -7.29 27.85 23.55
C HIS A 331 -5.93 27.19 23.82
N VAL A 332 -4.97 27.96 24.34
CA VAL A 332 -3.63 27.44 24.68
C VAL A 332 -3.71 26.29 25.70
N VAL A 333 -4.73 26.29 26.56
CA VAL A 333 -4.98 25.23 27.55
C VAL A 333 -5.27 23.89 26.87
N ASP A 334 -5.85 23.90 25.67
CA ASP A 334 -6.18 22.70 24.91
C ASP A 334 -4.93 21.95 24.40
N ILE A 335 -3.76 22.59 24.40
CA ILE A 335 -2.48 21.94 24.02
C ILE A 335 -2.13 20.81 24.99
N ILE A 336 -2.46 20.94 26.28
CA ILE A 336 -2.15 19.92 27.29
C ILE A 336 -2.78 18.57 26.93
N PRO A 337 -4.12 18.47 26.71
CA PRO A 337 -4.74 17.22 26.30
C PRO A 337 -4.23 16.68 24.95
N VAL A 338 -3.89 17.56 23.99
CA VAL A 338 -3.28 17.15 22.71
C VAL A 338 -1.93 16.47 22.93
N VAL A 339 -1.07 17.04 23.80
CA VAL A 339 0.22 16.45 24.16
C VAL A 339 0.04 15.11 24.87
N VAL A 340 -0.91 15.01 25.79
CA VAL A 340 -1.22 13.76 26.51
C VAL A 340 -1.64 12.66 25.53
N ILE A 341 -2.49 12.97 24.55
CA ILE A 341 -2.87 12.04 23.49
C ILE A 341 -1.67 11.61 22.66
N GLY A 342 -0.79 12.54 22.30
CA GLY A 342 0.47 12.24 21.61
C GLY A 342 1.35 11.25 22.38
N VAL A 343 1.52 11.44 23.69
CA VAL A 343 2.31 10.54 24.55
C VAL A 343 1.66 9.16 24.63
N ILE A 344 0.34 9.09 24.85
CA ILE A 344 -0.40 7.83 24.92
C ILE A 344 -0.31 7.08 23.58
N GLY A 345 -0.55 7.75 22.46
CA GLY A 345 -0.45 7.19 21.11
C GLY A 345 0.95 6.68 20.78
N GLY A 346 2.00 7.40 21.19
CA GLY A 346 3.39 6.95 21.04
C GLY A 346 3.69 5.66 21.81
N VAL A 347 3.29 5.59 23.09
CA VAL A 347 3.49 4.40 23.92
C VAL A 347 2.68 3.21 23.40
N LEU A 348 1.39 3.41 23.11
CA LEU A 348 0.51 2.37 22.57
C LEU A 348 0.99 1.87 21.20
N GLY A 349 1.43 2.77 20.31
CA GLY A 349 1.96 2.42 19.00
C GLY A 349 3.24 1.59 19.07
N SER A 350 4.16 1.94 19.98
CA SER A 350 5.37 1.15 20.23
C SER A 350 5.04 -0.24 20.81
N LEU A 351 4.10 -0.30 21.76
CA LEU A 351 3.63 -1.57 22.32
C LEU A 351 2.98 -2.45 21.26
N TYR A 352 2.12 -1.88 20.43
CA TYR A 352 1.45 -2.56 19.32
C TYR A 352 2.47 -3.18 18.36
N ASN A 353 3.49 -2.41 17.94
CA ASN A 353 4.56 -2.92 17.08
C ASN A 353 5.34 -4.08 17.71
N HIS A 354 5.63 -4.00 19.01
CA HIS A 354 6.34 -5.06 19.72
C HIS A 354 5.52 -6.36 19.76
N LEU A 355 4.22 -6.26 20.01
CA LEU A 355 3.31 -7.41 20.00
C LEU A 355 3.13 -7.96 18.58
N LEU A 356 2.93 -7.08 17.60
CA LEU A 356 2.81 -7.42 16.19
C LEU A 356 4.01 -8.22 15.70
N HIS A 357 5.22 -7.79 16.05
CA HIS A 357 6.45 -8.51 15.69
C HIS A 357 6.51 -9.92 16.26
N LYS A 358 6.02 -10.13 17.50
CA LYS A 358 5.93 -11.47 18.09
C LYS A 358 4.92 -12.35 17.36
N VAL A 359 3.76 -11.81 17.00
CA VAL A 359 2.74 -12.54 16.23
C VAL A 359 3.27 -12.91 14.84
N LEU A 360 3.93 -11.99 14.14
CA LEU A 360 4.54 -12.25 12.84
C LEU A 360 5.62 -13.33 12.89
N ARG A 361 6.43 -13.39 13.96
CA ARG A 361 7.39 -14.49 14.17
C ARG A 361 6.68 -15.84 14.30
N LEU A 362 5.59 -15.90 15.05
CA LEU A 362 4.78 -17.12 15.16
C LEU A 362 4.19 -17.51 13.79
N TYR A 363 3.68 -16.53 13.03
CA TYR A 363 3.13 -16.77 11.70
C TYR A 363 4.19 -17.26 10.72
N ASN A 364 5.44 -16.78 10.81
CA ASN A 364 6.55 -17.30 10.01
C ASN A 364 6.78 -18.79 10.26
N LEU A 365 6.77 -19.23 11.52
CA LEU A 365 6.90 -20.66 11.87
C LEU A 365 5.73 -21.51 11.32
N ILE A 366 4.51 -20.97 11.31
CA ILE A 366 3.35 -21.65 10.72
C ILE A 366 3.46 -21.67 9.18
N ASN A 367 3.92 -20.58 8.59
CA ASN A 367 4.08 -20.40 7.16
C ASN A 367 5.15 -21.31 6.55
N GLU A 368 6.17 -21.69 7.34
CA GLU A 368 7.20 -22.65 6.96
C GLU A 368 6.66 -24.08 6.80
N LYS A 369 5.57 -24.45 7.50
CA LYS A 369 4.95 -25.78 7.40
C LYS A 369 4.24 -26.05 6.06
N GLY A 370 4.17 -25.06 5.18
CA GLY A 370 3.69 -25.20 3.81
C GLY A 370 2.41 -24.42 3.50
N LYS A 371 2.02 -24.47 2.22
CA LYS A 371 0.95 -23.64 1.64
C LYS A 371 -0.42 -23.85 2.32
N LEU A 372 -0.76 -25.09 2.67
CA LEU A 372 -2.03 -25.41 3.32
C LEU A 372 -2.15 -24.74 4.70
N HIS A 373 -1.06 -24.71 5.49
CA HIS A 373 -1.04 -24.04 6.79
C HIS A 373 -1.25 -22.52 6.67
N LYS A 374 -0.71 -21.89 5.62
CA LYS A 374 -0.95 -20.47 5.34
C LYS A 374 -2.43 -20.18 5.08
N LEU A 375 -3.07 -21.05 4.29
CA LEU A 375 -4.48 -20.92 3.96
C LEU A 375 -5.37 -21.18 5.19
N LEU A 376 -5.10 -22.24 5.94
CA LEU A 376 -5.83 -22.55 7.18
C LEU A 376 -5.72 -21.42 8.20
N LEU A 377 -4.53 -20.81 8.35
CA LEU A 377 -4.33 -19.66 9.23
C LEU A 377 -5.26 -18.48 8.86
N SER A 378 -5.27 -18.09 7.58
CA SER A 378 -6.16 -17.02 7.10
C SER A 378 -7.64 -17.32 7.37
N LEU A 379 -8.06 -18.58 7.19
CA LEU A 379 -9.45 -19.00 7.42
C LEU A 379 -9.82 -19.00 8.91
N THR A 380 -8.94 -19.49 9.78
CA THR A 380 -9.17 -19.46 11.23
C THR A 380 -9.31 -18.03 11.74
N VAL A 381 -8.47 -17.10 11.25
CA VAL A 381 -8.58 -15.68 11.61
C VAL A 381 -9.90 -15.08 11.12
N SER A 382 -10.37 -15.45 9.92
CA SER A 382 -11.67 -15.00 9.41
C SER A 382 -12.86 -15.49 10.24
N LEU A 383 -12.83 -16.76 10.68
CA LEU A 383 -13.85 -17.32 11.56
C LEU A 383 -13.86 -16.61 12.92
N PHE A 384 -12.69 -16.39 13.50
CA PHE A 384 -12.55 -15.66 14.76
C PHE A 384 -13.07 -14.22 14.64
N THR A 385 -12.68 -13.52 13.58
CA THR A 385 -13.13 -12.15 13.29
C THR A 385 -14.65 -12.10 13.15
N SER A 386 -15.25 -13.04 12.40
CA SER A 386 -16.70 -13.09 12.20
C SER A 386 -17.46 -13.34 13.50
N ALA A 387 -16.95 -14.22 14.37
CA ALA A 387 -17.52 -14.49 15.68
C ALA A 387 -17.50 -13.26 16.58
N CYS A 388 -16.38 -12.53 16.61
CA CYS A 388 -16.27 -11.31 17.41
C CYS A 388 -17.17 -10.18 16.87
N LEU A 389 -17.14 -9.91 15.56
CA LEU A 389 -17.92 -8.83 14.96
C LEU A 389 -19.43 -9.04 15.10
N TYR A 390 -19.92 -10.27 14.96
CA TYR A 390 -21.35 -10.57 15.12
C TYR A 390 -21.75 -10.72 16.60
N GLY A 391 -20.88 -11.28 17.44
CA GLY A 391 -21.20 -11.62 18.83
C GLY A 391 -21.10 -10.45 19.82
N LEU A 392 -20.11 -9.57 19.69
CA LEU A 392 -19.89 -8.48 20.64
C LEU A 392 -21.00 -7.42 20.69
N PRO A 393 -21.67 -7.05 19.58
CA PRO A 393 -22.81 -6.14 19.61
C PRO A 393 -23.94 -6.55 20.55
N PHE A 394 -24.10 -7.85 20.87
CA PHE A 394 -25.10 -8.32 21.83
C PHE A 394 -24.81 -7.89 23.28
N LEU A 395 -23.57 -7.51 23.60
CA LEU A 395 -23.19 -7.03 24.93
C LEU A 395 -23.51 -5.54 25.13
N ALA A 396 -23.70 -4.79 24.05
CA ALA A 396 -23.98 -3.36 24.12
C ALA A 396 -25.46 -3.09 24.40
N SER A 397 -25.72 -2.08 25.22
CA SER A 397 -27.09 -1.68 25.57
C SER A 397 -27.64 -0.68 24.55
N CYS A 398 -28.90 -0.89 24.14
CA CYS A 398 -29.60 0.01 23.22
C CYS A 398 -29.65 1.45 23.72
N THR A 399 -29.58 2.40 22.79
CA THR A 399 -29.70 3.84 23.00
C THR A 399 -30.94 4.35 22.26
N PRO A 400 -31.75 5.22 22.89
CA PRO A 400 -32.89 5.82 22.21
C PRO A 400 -32.39 6.78 21.12
N CYS A 401 -33.07 6.80 19.97
CA CYS A 401 -32.84 7.80 18.93
C CYS A 401 -33.27 9.19 19.44
N ASP A 402 -32.43 10.21 19.28
CA ASP A 402 -32.81 11.59 19.57
C ASP A 402 -33.61 12.15 18.38
N PRO A 403 -34.88 12.58 18.58
CA PRO A 403 -35.72 13.13 17.51
C PRO A 403 -35.27 14.50 17.00
N SER A 404 -34.29 15.15 17.65
CA SER A 404 -33.75 16.45 17.24
C SER A 404 -32.65 16.36 16.16
N LEU A 405 -32.13 15.16 15.89
CA LEU A 405 -31.13 14.93 14.84
C LEU A 405 -31.79 14.99 13.45
N GLN A 406 -31.15 15.71 12.51
CA GLN A 406 -31.64 15.84 11.12
C GLN A 406 -31.62 14.50 10.34
N GLU A 407 -30.90 13.49 10.82
CA GLU A 407 -30.80 12.17 10.19
C GLU A 407 -31.88 11.20 10.69
N ALA A 408 -32.45 10.43 9.77
CA ALA A 408 -33.46 9.43 10.09
C ALA A 408 -32.85 8.27 10.90
N CYS A 409 -33.16 8.20 12.20
CA CYS A 409 -32.74 7.10 13.08
C CYS A 409 -33.90 6.11 13.29
N PRO A 410 -33.71 4.79 13.08
CA PRO A 410 -32.50 4.09 12.64
C PRO A 410 -32.34 4.01 11.10
N THR A 411 -31.10 3.97 10.62
CA THR A 411 -30.74 3.82 9.21
C THR A 411 -30.61 2.35 8.80
N THR A 412 -31.71 1.61 8.83
CA THR A 412 -31.75 0.22 8.37
C THR A 412 -31.76 0.19 6.83
N GLY A 413 -30.72 -0.39 6.22
CA GLY A 413 -30.64 -0.60 4.78
C GLY A 413 -30.14 0.57 3.91
N ARG A 414 -29.63 1.65 4.52
CA ARG A 414 -28.92 2.74 3.81
C ARG A 414 -27.61 3.08 4.54
N VAL A 415 -26.72 3.81 3.87
CA VAL A 415 -25.53 4.41 4.51
C VAL A 415 -26.02 5.39 5.58
N GLY A 416 -25.49 5.29 6.79
CA GLY A 416 -25.93 6.12 7.92
C GLY A 416 -25.35 5.71 9.26
N ASN A 417 -25.43 6.65 10.20
CA ASN A 417 -24.73 6.63 11.50
C ASN A 417 -25.46 5.85 12.59
N PHE A 418 -26.66 5.30 12.33
CA PHE A 418 -27.45 4.65 13.38
C PHE A 418 -27.93 3.27 12.91
N LYS A 419 -27.34 2.20 13.44
CA LYS A 419 -27.74 0.83 13.13
C LYS A 419 -28.59 0.23 14.25
N GLN A 420 -29.77 -0.26 13.87
CA GLN A 420 -30.61 -1.06 14.76
C GLN A 420 -30.11 -2.50 14.73
N PHE A 421 -29.59 -2.98 15.86
CA PHE A 421 -29.16 -4.36 16.04
C PHE A 421 -29.68 -4.86 17.39
N ASN A 422 -30.57 -5.84 17.36
CA ASN A 422 -31.17 -6.42 18.57
C ASN A 422 -31.81 -5.38 19.51
N CYS A 423 -32.40 -4.32 18.95
CA CYS A 423 -33.01 -3.22 19.70
C CYS A 423 -34.47 -3.01 19.27
N PRO A 424 -35.34 -2.52 20.18
CA PRO A 424 -36.71 -2.17 19.84
C PRO A 424 -36.75 -1.00 18.84
N SER A 425 -37.87 -0.84 18.14
CA SER A 425 -38.07 0.25 17.18
C SER A 425 -37.79 1.62 17.82
N GLY A 426 -37.06 2.49 17.12
CA GLY A 426 -36.65 3.80 17.62
C GLY A 426 -35.43 3.79 18.56
N HIS A 427 -34.74 2.66 18.68
CA HIS A 427 -33.45 2.56 19.37
C HIS A 427 -32.37 2.05 18.42
N TYR A 428 -31.13 2.46 18.67
CA TYR A 428 -29.94 1.98 17.95
C TYR A 428 -28.97 1.28 18.92
N ASN A 429 -28.02 0.55 18.34
CA ASN A 429 -26.92 -0.07 19.07
C ASN A 429 -25.63 0.62 18.62
N ASP A 430 -24.96 1.30 19.56
CA ASP A 430 -23.78 2.11 19.31
C ASP A 430 -22.57 1.25 18.90
N LEU A 431 -22.38 0.09 19.52
CA LEU A 431 -21.33 -0.85 19.13
C LEU A 431 -21.60 -1.48 17.76
N ALA A 432 -22.85 -1.83 17.45
CA ALA A 432 -23.21 -2.36 16.13
C ALA A 432 -23.02 -1.32 15.02
N THR A 433 -23.23 -0.04 15.35
CA THR A 433 -22.99 1.07 14.42
C THR A 433 -21.52 1.14 13.99
N LEU A 434 -20.59 0.77 14.87
CA LEU A 434 -19.17 0.73 14.56
C LEU A 434 -18.72 -0.61 13.93
N LEU A 435 -19.31 -1.75 14.34
CA LEU A 435 -18.86 -3.09 13.91
C LEU A 435 -19.61 -3.65 12.68
N HIS A 436 -20.85 -3.23 12.44
CA HIS A 436 -21.69 -3.68 11.31
C HIS A 436 -21.78 -2.62 10.20
N THR A 437 -20.69 -1.90 9.99
CA THR A 437 -20.50 -0.96 8.88
C THR A 437 -19.21 -1.31 8.14
N THR A 438 -18.95 -0.64 7.02
CA THR A 438 -17.63 -0.76 6.39
C THR A 438 -16.61 -0.05 7.29
N ASN A 439 -15.35 -0.48 7.28
CA ASN A 439 -14.32 0.18 8.09
C ASN A 439 -14.17 1.68 7.73
N ASP A 440 -14.39 2.06 6.46
CA ASP A 440 -14.36 3.47 6.02
C ASP A 440 -15.53 4.26 6.64
N ASP A 441 -16.73 3.68 6.70
CA ASP A 441 -17.88 4.30 7.37
C ASP A 441 -17.72 4.31 8.89
N ALA A 442 -17.11 3.28 9.48
CA ALA A 442 -16.80 3.27 10.92
C ALA A 442 -15.86 4.43 11.29
N VAL A 443 -14.88 4.75 10.43
CA VAL A 443 -14.01 5.93 10.59
C VAL A 443 -14.83 7.23 10.52
N ARG A 444 -15.77 7.36 9.57
CA ARG A 444 -16.65 8.54 9.48
C ARG A 444 -17.53 8.69 10.71
N ASN A 445 -18.15 7.59 11.14
CA ASN A 445 -19.05 7.58 12.29
C ASN A 445 -18.30 7.95 13.58
N ILE A 446 -17.07 7.47 13.77
CA ILE A 446 -16.31 7.81 14.99
C ILE A 446 -15.68 9.21 14.94
N PHE A 447 -15.56 9.81 13.77
CA PHE A 447 -15.14 11.21 13.61
C PHE A 447 -16.29 12.21 13.58
N SER A 448 -17.53 11.73 13.65
CA SER A 448 -18.72 12.59 13.70
C SER A 448 -18.57 13.66 14.78
N THR A 449 -18.77 14.92 14.37
CA THR A 449 -18.67 16.08 15.26
C THR A 449 -20.04 16.48 15.79
N ASN A 450 -20.08 17.13 16.97
CA ASN A 450 -21.29 17.56 17.66
C ASN A 450 -22.22 16.40 18.09
N THR A 451 -21.66 15.21 18.34
CA THR A 451 -22.43 14.03 18.77
C THR A 451 -21.91 13.45 20.10
N PRO A 452 -22.07 14.20 21.22
CA PRO A 452 -21.52 13.80 22.52
C PRO A 452 -22.18 12.55 23.11
N SER A 453 -23.43 12.25 22.73
CA SER A 453 -24.23 11.13 23.25
C SER A 453 -24.35 9.94 22.29
N GLU A 454 -23.65 9.95 21.15
CA GLU A 454 -23.77 8.91 20.12
C GLU A 454 -23.11 7.58 20.53
N PHE A 455 -21.98 7.63 21.24
CA PHE A 455 -21.23 6.45 21.66
C PHE A 455 -21.02 6.42 23.16
N LYS A 456 -21.39 5.29 23.80
CA LYS A 456 -21.11 5.07 25.22
C LYS A 456 -19.64 4.70 25.43
N TYR A 457 -19.11 5.12 26.58
CA TYR A 457 -17.74 4.81 27.00
C TYR A 457 -17.45 3.30 27.02
N PHE A 458 -18.42 2.48 27.47
CA PHE A 458 -18.29 1.01 27.50
C PHE A 458 -18.14 0.40 26.10
N SER A 459 -18.94 0.87 25.13
CA SER A 459 -18.87 0.40 23.74
C SER A 459 -17.55 0.77 23.07
N LEU A 460 -17.02 1.97 23.35
CA LEU A 460 -15.70 2.38 22.86
C LEU A 460 -14.55 1.54 23.43
N ILE A 461 -14.62 1.13 24.70
CA ILE A 461 -13.63 0.21 25.29
C ILE A 461 -13.63 -1.14 24.58
N ILE A 462 -14.82 -1.72 24.37
CA ILE A 462 -14.95 -3.00 23.66
C ILE A 462 -14.41 -2.86 22.24
N PHE A 463 -14.78 -1.79 21.53
CA PHE A 463 -14.32 -1.50 20.19
C PHE A 463 -12.78 -1.36 20.13
N PHE A 464 -12.20 -0.55 21.02
CA PHE A 464 -10.74 -0.38 21.12
C PHE A 464 -10.02 -1.71 21.37
N ALA A 465 -10.47 -2.48 22.38
CA ALA A 465 -9.87 -3.76 22.72
C ALA A 465 -10.00 -4.78 21.57
N LEU A 466 -11.14 -4.79 20.88
CA LEU A 466 -11.37 -5.66 19.73
C LEU A 466 -10.41 -5.35 18.59
N TYR A 467 -10.31 -4.08 18.16
CA TYR A 467 -9.42 -3.69 17.05
C TYR A 467 -7.93 -3.84 17.42
N CYS A 468 -7.57 -3.70 18.70
CA CYS A 468 -6.23 -4.07 19.16
C CYS A 468 -5.94 -5.56 18.90
N ILE A 469 -6.89 -6.45 19.24
CA ILE A 469 -6.73 -7.89 19.08
C ILE A 469 -6.81 -8.30 17.61
N LEU A 470 -7.85 -7.88 16.90
CA LEU A 470 -8.07 -8.22 15.50
C LEU A 470 -6.94 -7.68 14.62
N GLY A 471 -6.50 -6.44 14.80
CA GLY A 471 -5.39 -5.87 14.04
C GLY A 471 -4.11 -6.69 14.21
N LEU A 472 -3.82 -7.19 15.42
CA LEU A 472 -2.63 -8.03 15.68
C LEU A 472 -2.71 -9.38 14.96
N PHE A 473 -3.86 -10.06 14.98
CA PHE A 473 -4.01 -11.40 14.39
C PHE A 473 -4.28 -11.36 12.88
N THR A 474 -4.88 -10.30 12.37
CA THR A 474 -5.24 -10.19 10.96
C THR A 474 -4.06 -9.76 10.11
N PHE A 475 -3.11 -9.01 10.66
CA PHE A 475 -1.90 -8.66 9.94
C PHE A 475 -0.96 -9.87 9.78
N GLY A 476 -0.41 -10.05 8.58
CA GLY A 476 0.52 -11.13 8.26
C GLY A 476 -0.13 -12.43 7.80
N ILE A 477 -1.47 -12.49 7.71
CA ILE A 477 -2.15 -13.58 6.99
C ILE A 477 -1.86 -13.49 5.48
N ALA A 478 -2.06 -14.58 4.76
CA ALA A 478 -1.73 -14.68 3.34
C ALA A 478 -2.81 -14.05 2.44
N VAL A 479 -3.06 -12.75 2.62
CA VAL A 479 -4.07 -11.94 1.92
C VAL A 479 -3.52 -10.51 1.72
N PRO A 480 -3.86 -9.78 0.64
CA PRO A 480 -3.40 -8.40 0.48
C PRO A 480 -4.05 -7.50 1.53
N SER A 481 -3.24 -6.87 2.36
CA SER A 481 -3.69 -6.22 3.58
C SER A 481 -2.89 -4.96 3.92
N GLY A 482 -3.56 -3.89 4.30
CA GLY A 482 -2.95 -2.66 4.83
C GLY A 482 -3.22 -2.47 6.32
N LEU A 483 -2.26 -1.89 7.04
CA LEU A 483 -2.36 -1.61 8.48
C LEU A 483 -2.92 -0.23 8.83
N PHE A 484 -3.02 0.68 7.85
CA PHE A 484 -3.45 2.06 8.12
C PHE A 484 -4.82 2.13 8.81
N LEU A 485 -5.82 1.43 8.27
CA LEU A 485 -7.19 1.53 8.72
C LEU A 485 -7.44 0.94 10.13
N PRO A 486 -6.93 -0.26 10.48
CA PRO A 486 -6.99 -0.76 11.86
C PRO A 486 -6.35 0.20 12.88
N ILE A 487 -5.21 0.81 12.54
CA ILE A 487 -4.52 1.76 13.42
C ILE A 487 -5.32 3.06 13.55
N ILE A 488 -5.94 3.55 12.48
CA ILE A 488 -6.84 4.71 12.53
C ILE A 488 -8.01 4.43 13.47
N LEU A 489 -8.69 3.28 13.32
CA LEU A 489 -9.87 2.92 14.11
C LEU A 489 -9.53 2.69 15.59
N MET A 490 -8.43 1.99 15.86
CA MET A 490 -7.90 1.84 17.22
C MET A 490 -7.57 3.21 17.82
N GLY A 491 -6.97 4.10 17.02
CA GLY A 491 -6.56 5.42 17.47
C GLY A 491 -7.72 6.37 17.73
N SER A 492 -8.72 6.34 16.86
CA SER A 492 -9.92 7.14 16.99
C SER A 492 -10.77 6.72 18.18
N ALA A 493 -10.81 5.43 18.51
CA ALA A 493 -11.53 4.92 19.66
C ALA A 493 -10.99 5.48 20.98
N TYR A 494 -9.69 5.34 21.25
CA TYR A 494 -9.12 5.86 22.51
C TYR A 494 -9.08 7.40 22.50
N GLY A 495 -8.89 8.02 21.34
CA GLY A 495 -8.98 9.47 21.18
C GLY A 495 -10.36 9.98 21.61
N ARG A 496 -11.44 9.39 21.07
CA ARG A 496 -12.82 9.74 21.43
C ARG A 496 -13.11 9.48 22.92
N MET A 497 -12.60 8.36 23.47
CA MET A 497 -12.69 8.08 24.91
C MET A 497 -12.06 9.19 25.76
N LEU A 498 -10.86 9.64 25.41
CA LEU A 498 -10.18 10.74 26.10
C LEU A 498 -10.95 12.06 25.94
N GLY A 499 -11.54 12.32 24.77
CA GLY A 499 -12.41 13.47 24.56
C GLY A 499 -13.64 13.48 25.46
N ILE A 500 -14.26 12.31 25.69
CA ILE A 500 -15.38 12.17 26.65
C ILE A 500 -14.89 12.43 28.09
N MET A 501 -13.73 11.89 28.47
CA MET A 501 -13.16 12.11 29.82
C MET A 501 -12.72 13.55 30.07
N MET A 502 -12.25 14.25 29.03
CA MET A 502 -11.75 15.64 29.10
C MET A 502 -12.83 16.69 28.76
N GLY A 503 -14.07 16.28 28.53
CA GLY A 503 -15.16 17.16 28.12
C GLY A 503 -15.46 18.29 29.10
N ASP A 504 -15.22 18.07 30.40
CA ASP A 504 -15.39 19.12 31.43
C ASP A 504 -14.25 20.15 31.42
N TYR A 505 -13.08 19.79 30.85
CA TYR A 505 -11.86 20.60 30.88
C TYR A 505 -11.58 21.34 29.58
N THR A 506 -12.17 20.89 28.46
CA THR A 506 -11.91 21.45 27.12
C THR A 506 -13.20 21.67 26.36
N LYS A 507 -13.22 22.66 25.47
CA LYS A 507 -14.34 22.89 24.53
C LYS A 507 -14.14 22.18 23.19
N ILE A 508 -13.15 21.30 23.10
CA ILE A 508 -12.87 20.54 21.89
C ILE A 508 -13.93 19.44 21.75
N ASP A 509 -14.48 19.34 20.55
CA ASP A 509 -15.44 18.29 20.20
C ASP A 509 -14.83 16.88 20.25
N GLN A 510 -15.62 15.89 20.67
CA GLN A 510 -15.11 14.52 20.83
C GLN A 510 -14.69 13.88 19.49
N GLY A 511 -15.28 14.29 18.36
CA GLY A 511 -14.88 13.86 17.03
C GLY A 511 -13.46 14.33 16.67
N LEU A 512 -13.10 15.55 17.07
CA LEU A 512 -11.73 16.05 16.86
C LEU A 512 -10.71 15.29 17.72
N PHE A 513 -11.08 14.99 18.96
CA PHE A 513 -10.28 14.13 19.84
C PHE A 513 -10.03 12.74 19.21
N ALA A 514 -11.01 12.20 18.51
CA ALA A 514 -10.86 10.96 17.76
C ALA A 514 -9.85 11.11 16.60
N VAL A 515 -9.90 12.19 15.83
CA VAL A 515 -8.91 12.47 14.76
C VAL A 515 -7.50 12.59 15.33
N LEU A 516 -7.33 13.31 16.44
CA LEU A 516 -6.03 13.45 17.13
C LEU A 516 -5.51 12.11 17.66
N GLY A 517 -6.40 11.26 18.19
CA GLY A 517 -6.07 9.91 18.64
C GLY A 517 -5.61 9.00 17.49
N ALA A 518 -6.30 9.07 16.34
CA ALA A 518 -5.91 8.36 15.13
C ALA A 518 -4.52 8.78 14.63
N ALA A 519 -4.29 10.09 14.52
CA ALA A 519 -3.01 10.64 14.06
C ALA A 519 -1.85 10.27 14.99
N SER A 520 -2.03 10.41 16.31
CA SER A 520 -0.97 10.13 17.29
C SER A 520 -0.60 8.64 17.35
N LEU A 521 -1.56 7.72 17.24
CA LEU A 521 -1.27 6.29 17.23
C LEU A 521 -0.62 5.83 15.93
N MET A 522 -1.05 6.40 14.80
CA MET A 522 -0.41 6.15 13.50
C MET A 522 1.03 6.68 13.49
N ALA A 523 1.27 7.89 14.01
CA ALA A 523 2.62 8.42 14.19
C ALA A 523 3.47 7.51 15.11
N GLY A 524 2.89 7.01 16.21
CA GLY A 524 3.58 6.10 17.13
C GLY A 524 3.96 4.75 16.52
N SER A 525 3.07 4.16 15.71
CA SER A 525 3.30 2.85 15.09
C SER A 525 4.13 2.94 13.81
N MET A 526 3.79 3.85 12.89
CA MET A 526 4.41 3.92 11.56
C MET A 526 5.60 4.88 11.50
N LYS A 527 5.79 5.72 12.52
CA LYS A 527 6.84 6.77 12.59
C LYS A 527 6.79 7.80 11.47
N MET A 528 5.63 7.93 10.82
CA MET A 528 5.34 8.99 9.86
C MET A 528 5.02 10.31 10.59
N THR A 529 5.56 11.42 10.08
CA THR A 529 5.47 12.73 10.71
C THR A 529 4.75 13.74 9.80
N VAL A 530 5.46 14.37 8.87
CA VAL A 530 4.98 15.51 8.07
C VAL A 530 3.93 15.07 7.05
N SER A 531 4.12 13.90 6.44
CA SER A 531 3.16 13.34 5.49
C SER A 531 1.82 13.04 6.13
N LEU A 532 1.82 12.48 7.34
CA LEU A 532 0.61 12.15 8.09
C LEU A 532 -0.21 13.40 8.44
N CYS A 533 0.46 14.49 8.83
CA CYS A 533 -0.20 15.76 9.15
C CYS A 533 -0.91 16.41 7.95
N HIS A 534 -0.50 16.11 6.71
CA HIS A 534 -1.16 16.60 5.49
C HIS A 534 -2.18 15.60 4.92
N ILE A 535 -2.16 14.36 5.40
CA ILE A 535 -3.14 13.32 5.06
C ILE A 535 -4.37 13.45 5.96
N SER A 536 -4.14 13.77 7.24
CA SER A 536 -5.17 14.07 8.25
C SER A 536 -5.72 15.47 8.04
#